data_AF-A0A957AQ07-F1
#
_entry.id   AF-A0A957AQ07-F1
#
_cell.length_a   1.000
_cell.length_b   1.000
_cell.length_c   1.000
_cell.angle_alpha   90.00
_cell.angle_beta   90.00
_cell.angle_gamma   90.00
#
_symmetry.space_group_name_H-M   'P 1'
#
loop_
_entity.id
_entity.type
_entity.pdbx_description
1 polymer ?
#
loop_
_entity_poly.entity_id
_entity_poly.type
_entity_poly.pdbx_seq_one_letter_code
_entity_poly.pdbx_strand_id
1 'polypeptide(L)'
;MDERDLVLVAAAFDTLLEVVLRECGTETVRTVLFTKEDVLAILSGKWNGGEAADAEPEDAPDVERCPACRQSVAEIQRSFFACPTCYATFGDDVLDAALPF
;
A
#
# COMPACT_ATOMS: atom_id res chain seq x y z
N MET A 1 24.96 16.87 4.01
CA MET A 1 24.04 17.32 5.06
C MET A 1 24.64 16.91 6.41
N ASP A 2 24.49 17.71 7.46
CA ASP A 2 25.02 17.32 8.77
C ASP A 2 24.04 16.37 9.50
N GLU A 3 24.51 15.66 10.51
CA GLU A 3 23.70 14.68 11.25
C GLU A 3 22.53 15.35 12.01
N ARG A 4 22.66 16.63 12.37
CA ARG A 4 21.61 17.38 13.09
C ARG A 4 20.45 17.70 12.16
N ASP A 5 20.74 18.08 10.92
CA ASP A 5 19.73 18.32 9.90
C ASP A 5 18.89 17.05 9.63
N LEU A 6 19.52 15.87 9.59
CA LEU A 6 18.82 14.60 9.42
C LEU A 6 17.86 14.29 10.58
N VAL A 7 18.28 14.56 11.82
CA VAL A 7 17.43 14.37 13.01
C VAL A 7 16.22 15.32 12.98
N LEU A 8 16.43 16.58 12.57
CA LEU A 8 15.34 17.55 12.46
C LEU A 8 14.31 17.15 11.39
N VAL A 9 14.77 16.66 10.24
CA VAL A 9 13.88 16.17 9.19
C VAL A 9 13.12 14.93 9.66
N ALA A 10 13.79 13.98 10.32
CA ALA A 10 13.14 12.79 10.87
C ALA A 10 12.03 13.17 11.87
N ALA A 11 12.31 14.10 12.80
CA ALA A 11 11.34 14.58 13.77
C ALA A 11 10.16 15.31 13.13
N ALA A 12 10.39 16.09 12.08
CA ALA A 12 9.31 16.76 11.34
C ALA A 12 8.36 15.74 10.68
N PHE A 13 8.90 14.67 10.10
CA PHE A 13 8.08 13.57 9.56
C PHE A 13 7.33 12.80 10.66
N ASP A 14 7.93 12.61 11.85
CA ASP A 14 7.23 12.00 12.97
C ASP A 14 6.02 12.84 13.41
N THR A 15 6.17 14.16 13.52
CA THR A 15 5.04 15.06 13.79
C THR A 15 3.97 15.01 12.69
N LEU A 16 4.38 14.93 11.41
CA LEU A 16 3.44 14.78 10.31
C LEU A 16 2.68 13.45 10.40
N LEU A 17 3.36 12.35 10.73
CA LEU A 17 2.75 11.02 10.88
C LEU A 17 1.73 10.99 12.00
N GLU A 18 1.97 11.66 13.13
CA GLU A 18 0.97 11.80 14.20
C GLU A 18 -0.33 12.43 13.70
N VAL A 19 -0.24 13.45 12.84
CA VAL A 19 -1.42 14.09 12.24
C VAL A 19 -2.09 13.18 11.22
N VAL A 20 -1.33 12.57 10.33
CA VAL A 20 -1.85 11.72 9.24
C VAL A 20 -2.49 10.45 9.80
N LEU A 21 -1.95 9.88 10.88
CA LEU A 21 -2.55 8.74 11.59
C LEU A 21 -3.92 9.05 12.18
N ARG A 22 -4.16 10.30 12.59
CA ARG A 22 -5.43 10.72 13.19
C ARG A 22 -6.47 11.10 12.14
N GLU A 23 -6.03 11.76 11.07
CA GLU A 23 -6.93 12.44 10.11
C GLU A 23 -7.06 11.72 8.76
N CYS A 24 -6.22 10.72 8.45
CA CYS A 24 -6.17 10.10 7.13
C CYS A 24 -6.32 8.56 7.17
N GLY A 25 -6.61 7.98 6.01
CA GLY A 25 -6.68 6.54 5.83
C GLY A 25 -5.29 5.87 5.79
N THR A 26 -5.28 4.56 5.97
CA THR A 26 -4.08 3.71 6.05
C THR A 26 -3.16 3.84 4.84
N GLU A 27 -3.71 4.07 3.64
CA GLU A 27 -2.92 4.27 2.42
C GLU A 27 -2.06 5.54 2.51
N THR A 28 -2.66 6.66 2.92
CA THR A 28 -1.94 7.93 3.08
C THR A 28 -0.86 7.83 4.15
N VAL A 29 -1.14 7.15 5.27
CA VAL A 29 -0.16 6.90 6.33
C VAL A 29 1.06 6.14 5.79
N ARG A 30 0.82 5.08 5.00
CA ARG A 30 1.89 4.29 4.37
C ARG A 30 2.72 5.11 3.41
N THR A 31 2.09 5.91 2.54
CA THR A 31 2.81 6.79 1.61
C THR A 31 3.74 7.75 2.35
N VAL A 32 3.29 8.35 3.46
CA VAL A 32 4.11 9.27 4.25
C VAL A 32 5.27 8.54 4.94
N LEU A 33 5.07 7.31 5.42
CA LEU A 33 6.15 6.48 5.98
C LEU A 33 7.24 6.18 4.95
N PHE A 34 6.87 5.72 3.75
CA PHE A 34 7.85 5.46 2.69
C PHE A 34 8.58 6.75 2.27
N THR A 35 7.84 7.85 2.13
CA THR A 35 8.43 9.16 1.82
C THR A 35 9.46 9.59 2.88
N LYS A 36 9.20 9.34 4.17
CA LYS A 36 10.15 9.62 5.25
C LYS A 36 11.45 8.85 5.07
N GLU A 37 11.36 7.54 4.82
CA GLU A 37 12.51 6.66 4.65
C GLU A 37 13.35 7.08 3.43
N ASP A 38 12.70 7.36 2.31
CA ASP A 38 13.34 7.79 1.07
C ASP A 38 14.07 9.12 1.25
N VAL A 39 13.40 10.11 1.84
CA VAL A 39 14.01 11.43 2.09
C VAL A 39 15.21 11.30 3.02
N LEU A 40 15.12 10.52 4.10
CA LEU A 40 16.26 10.32 5.01
C LEU A 40 17.42 9.58 4.34
N ALA A 41 17.14 8.62 3.47
CA ALA A 41 18.15 7.93 2.69
C ALA A 41 18.82 8.88 1.67
N ILE A 42 18.04 9.74 0.98
CA ILE A 42 18.56 10.73 0.03
C ILE A 42 19.50 11.69 0.74
N LEU A 43 19.02 12.26 1.86
CA LEU A 43 19.75 13.27 2.60
C LEU A 43 21.02 12.71 3.27
N SER A 44 21.01 11.44 3.65
CA SER A 44 22.19 10.74 4.19
C SER A 44 23.13 10.18 3.11
N GLY A 45 22.80 10.34 1.83
CA GLY A 45 23.59 9.82 0.71
C GLY A 45 23.57 8.29 0.60
N LYS A 46 22.63 7.63 1.28
CA LYS A 46 22.40 6.17 1.24
C LYS A 46 21.29 5.78 0.27
N TRP A 47 20.70 6.75 -0.41
CA TRP A 47 19.72 6.50 -1.46
C TRP A 47 20.40 5.89 -2.65
N ASN A 48 20.12 4.61 -2.88
CA ASN A 48 20.71 3.86 -3.98
C ASN A 48 19.99 4.13 -5.31
N GLY A 49 19.22 5.22 -5.39
CA GLY A 49 18.28 5.41 -6.48
C GLY A 49 17.39 4.21 -6.57
N GLY A 50 16.94 3.69 -5.39
CA GLY A 50 16.12 2.50 -5.29
C GLY A 50 15.15 2.62 -6.42
N GLU A 51 15.32 1.76 -7.42
CA GLU A 51 14.41 1.74 -8.54
C GLU A 51 13.08 1.78 -7.82
N ALA A 52 12.35 2.89 -8.00
CA ALA A 52 10.96 2.71 -8.14
C ALA A 52 10.96 1.63 -9.22
N ALA A 53 10.86 0.38 -8.80
CA ALA A 53 9.85 -0.43 -9.36
C ALA A 53 8.62 0.50 -9.38
N ASP A 54 8.47 1.30 -10.42
CA ASP A 54 7.82 0.81 -11.62
C ASP A 54 7.74 -0.73 -11.53
N ALA A 55 6.97 -1.22 -10.56
CA ALA A 55 6.11 -2.32 -10.78
C ALA A 55 5.10 -1.77 -11.80
N GLU A 56 5.57 -1.45 -13.01
CA GLU A 56 5.01 -2.08 -14.18
C GLU A 56 4.85 -3.52 -13.75
N PRO A 57 3.62 -4.02 -13.58
CA PRO A 57 3.45 -5.42 -13.23
C PRO A 57 4.05 -6.22 -14.38
N GLU A 58 5.34 -6.55 -14.29
CA GLU A 58 6.01 -7.51 -15.15
C GLU A 58 5.27 -8.81 -14.90
N ASP A 59 4.35 -9.10 -15.81
CA ASP A 59 3.44 -10.22 -15.78
C ASP A 59 2.69 -10.37 -14.45
N ALA A 60 1.85 -9.38 -14.10
CA ALA A 60 0.66 -9.77 -13.34
C ALA A 60 -0.03 -10.85 -14.21
N PRO A 61 -0.25 -12.08 -13.70
CA PRO A 61 -1.07 -13.03 -14.44
C PRO A 61 -2.39 -12.32 -14.79
N ASP A 62 -3.04 -12.70 -15.88
CA ASP A 62 -4.41 -12.25 -16.17
C ASP A 62 -5.29 -12.66 -14.97
N VAL A 63 -5.33 -11.81 -13.95
CA VAL A 63 -6.06 -12.07 -12.71
C VAL A 63 -7.48 -11.78 -13.08
N GLU A 64 -8.30 -12.83 -13.14
CA GLU A 64 -9.71 -12.67 -13.35
C GLU A 64 -10.27 -11.68 -12.33
N ARG A 65 -11.01 -10.67 -12.81
CA ARG A 65 -11.56 -9.58 -12.00
C ARG A 65 -13.06 -9.55 -12.15
N CYS A 66 -13.75 -9.22 -11.06
CA CYS A 66 -15.19 -9.07 -11.09
C CYS A 66 -15.56 -7.90 -12.03
N PRO A 67 -16.47 -8.10 -13.00
CA PRO A 67 -16.82 -7.03 -13.94
C PRO A 67 -17.55 -5.85 -13.27
N ALA A 68 -18.12 -6.04 -12.07
CA ALA A 68 -18.85 -5.00 -11.36
C ALA A 68 -17.96 -4.15 -10.43
N CYS A 69 -17.22 -4.78 -9.51
CA CYS A 69 -16.40 -4.07 -8.53
C CYS A 69 -14.89 -4.09 -8.83
N ARG A 70 -14.47 -4.77 -9.90
CA ARG A 70 -13.06 -4.95 -10.34
C ARG A 70 -12.12 -5.59 -9.32
N GLN A 71 -12.65 -6.13 -8.22
CA GLN A 71 -11.88 -6.90 -7.26
C GLN A 71 -11.52 -8.28 -7.83
N SER A 72 -10.32 -8.72 -7.52
CA SER A 72 -9.83 -10.10 -7.62
C SER A 72 -10.13 -10.87 -6.33
N VAL A 73 -10.04 -12.20 -6.38
CA VAL A 73 -10.21 -13.07 -5.19
C VAL A 73 -9.24 -12.70 -4.05
N ALA A 74 -7.99 -12.33 -4.37
CA ALA A 74 -7.01 -11.91 -3.37
C ALA A 74 -7.39 -10.58 -2.68
N GLU A 75 -8.00 -9.64 -3.42
CA GLU A 75 -8.51 -8.39 -2.86
C GLU A 75 -9.77 -8.63 -2.00
N ILE A 76 -10.61 -9.60 -2.38
CA ILE A 76 -11.75 -10.06 -1.57
C ILE A 76 -11.23 -10.65 -0.25
N GLN A 77 -10.18 -11.49 -0.29
CA GLN A 77 -9.58 -12.07 0.92
C GLN A 77 -9.04 -11.03 1.90
N ARG A 78 -8.51 -9.92 1.40
CA ARG A 78 -8.01 -8.82 2.24
C ARG A 78 -9.12 -7.93 2.78
N SER A 79 -10.21 -7.76 2.02
CA SER A 79 -11.31 -6.87 2.36
C SER A 79 -12.48 -7.56 3.07
N PHE A 80 -12.52 -8.90 3.05
CA PHE A 80 -13.64 -9.73 3.48
C PHE A 80 -14.98 -9.31 2.88
N PHE A 81 -14.94 -8.70 1.69
CA PHE A 81 -16.09 -8.15 1.02
C PHE A 81 -16.19 -8.66 -0.41
N ALA A 82 -17.37 -9.17 -0.76
CA ALA A 82 -17.71 -9.62 -2.10
C ALA A 82 -19.11 -9.14 -2.49
N CYS A 83 -19.23 -8.51 -3.67
CA CYS A 83 -20.53 -8.13 -4.20
C CYS A 83 -21.26 -9.35 -4.81
N PRO A 84 -22.58 -9.28 -5.08
CA PRO A 84 -23.32 -10.39 -5.70
C PRO A 84 -22.71 -10.88 -7.02
N THR A 85 -22.11 -9.98 -7.80
CA THR A 85 -21.43 -10.34 -9.04
C THR A 85 -20.11 -11.07 -8.80
N CYS A 86 -19.42 -10.85 -7.67
CA CYS A 86 -18.21 -11.64 -7.34
C CYS A 86 -18.56 -13.11 -7.21
N TYR A 87 -19.63 -13.46 -6.50
CA TYR A 87 -20.08 -14.85 -6.35
C TYR A 87 -20.46 -15.49 -7.69
N ALA A 88 -21.03 -14.71 -8.61
CA ALA A 88 -21.34 -15.19 -9.95
C ALA A 88 -20.09 -15.38 -10.84
N THR A 89 -19.04 -14.59 -10.61
CA THR A 89 -17.79 -14.62 -11.38
C THR A 89 -16.83 -15.69 -10.87
N PHE A 90 -16.54 -15.74 -9.56
CA PHE A 90 -15.52 -16.65 -9.01
C PHE A 90 -16.08 -17.84 -8.21
N GLY A 91 -17.41 -17.95 -8.07
CA GLY A 91 -18.04 -19.10 -7.43
C GLY A 91 -17.60 -19.31 -5.97
N ASP A 92 -17.23 -20.56 -5.65
CA ASP A 92 -16.88 -20.98 -4.29
C ASP A 92 -15.57 -20.35 -3.77
N ASP A 93 -14.67 -19.93 -4.68
CA ASP A 93 -13.42 -19.24 -4.31
C ASP A 93 -13.69 -17.92 -3.57
N VAL A 94 -14.83 -17.27 -3.84
CA VAL A 94 -15.27 -16.06 -3.11
C VAL A 94 -15.70 -16.38 -1.70
N LEU A 95 -16.35 -17.53 -1.47
CA LEU A 95 -16.81 -17.92 -0.15
C LEU A 95 -15.61 -18.15 0.77
N ASP A 96 -14.61 -18.88 0.28
CA ASP A 96 -13.37 -19.14 1.02
C ASP A 96 -12.56 -17.85 1.23
N ALA A 97 -12.58 -16.92 0.28
CA ALA A 97 -11.88 -15.64 0.43
C ALA A 97 -12.62 -14.67 1.38
N ALA A 98 -13.95 -14.60 1.32
CA ALA A 98 -14.72 -13.62 2.08
C ALA A 98 -14.94 -14.02 3.55
N LEU A 99 -14.70 -15.28 3.91
CA LEU A 99 -14.87 -15.80 5.27
C LEU A 99 -13.51 -15.93 5.98
N PRO A 100 -13.25 -15.18 7.07
CA PRO A 100 -12.07 -15.41 7.90
C PRO A 100 -12.26 -16.70 8.71
N PHE A 101 -11.38 -17.69 8.50
CA PHE A 101 -11.21 -18.82 9.43
C PHE A 101 -10.36 -18.39 10.63
#